data_AF-A0A6A4HBN3-F1
#
_entry.id   AF-A0A6A4HBN3-F1
#
_cell.length_a   1.000
_cell.length_b   1.000
_cell.length_c   1.000
_cell.angle_alpha   90.00
_cell.angle_beta   90.00
_cell.angle_gamma   90.00
#
_symmetry.space_group_name_H-M   'P 1'
#
loop_
_entity.id
_entity.type
_entity.pdbx_description
1 polymer ?
#
loop_
_entity_poly.entity_id
_entity_poly.type
_entity_poly.pdbx_seq_one_letter_code
_entity_poly.pdbx_strand_id
1 'polypeptide(L)'
;KTCNFLWMVTHDAYWTGTHWLRNNMIPELREQATCNECGKIDDFRHVLTECESPGQALICKLAKKLWKMKGSRIFWSFMTLGDILGCGLAKASGIQIGESCLWEFSISESAYLIWKLHCE
;
A
#
# COMPACT_ATOMS: atom_id res chain seq x y z
N LYS A 1 -8.67 12.24 0.75
CA LYS A 1 -7.46 11.96 -0.08
C LYS A 1 -7.20 10.46 -0.13
N THR A 2 -7.08 9.83 1.03
CA THR A 2 -6.82 8.40 1.23
C THR A 2 -7.93 7.49 0.68
N CYS A 3 -9.20 7.82 0.89
CA CYS A 3 -10.31 7.08 0.27
C CYS A 3 -10.29 7.13 -1.27
N ASN A 4 -9.93 8.29 -1.85
CA ASN A 4 -9.80 8.42 -3.31
C ASN A 4 -8.62 7.59 -3.82
N PHE A 5 -7.48 7.63 -3.13
CA PHE A 5 -6.34 6.78 -3.43
C PHE A 5 -6.72 5.29 -3.44
N LEU A 6 -7.32 4.78 -2.36
CA LEU A 6 -7.75 3.37 -2.30
C LEU A 6 -8.75 3.02 -3.38
N TRP A 7 -9.68 3.92 -3.70
CA TRP A 7 -10.62 3.73 -4.80
C TRP A 7 -9.89 3.61 -6.14
N MET A 8 -8.96 4.52 -6.43
CA MET A 8 -8.16 4.51 -7.66
C MET A 8 -7.31 3.23 -7.79
N VAL A 9 -6.68 2.78 -6.69
CA VAL A 9 -5.91 1.52 -6.68
C VAL A 9 -6.82 0.32 -6.93
N THR A 10 -7.98 0.27 -6.28
CA THR A 10 -8.96 -0.82 -6.44
C THR A 10 -9.47 -0.93 -7.88
N HIS A 11 -9.60 0.20 -8.58
CA HIS A 11 -10.09 0.24 -9.96
C HIS A 11 -8.96 0.22 -10.99
N ASP A 12 -7.72 -0.03 -10.57
CA ASP A 12 -6.55 -0.06 -11.46
C ASP A 12 -6.44 1.21 -12.33
N ALA A 13 -6.76 2.36 -11.71
CA ALA A 13 -6.91 3.64 -12.40
C ALA A 13 -5.60 4.43 -12.52
N TYR A 14 -4.53 3.94 -11.90
CA TYR A 14 -3.17 4.47 -12.07
C TYR A 14 -2.41 3.68 -13.13
N TRP A 15 -1.51 4.36 -13.83
CA TRP A 15 -0.57 3.68 -14.72
C TRP A 15 0.64 3.18 -13.93
N THR A 16 0.67 1.87 -13.68
CA THR A 16 1.74 1.17 -12.96
C THR A 16 2.04 -0.17 -13.62
N GLY A 17 3.20 -0.75 -13.33
CA GLY A 17 3.60 -2.08 -13.75
C GLY A 17 3.41 -2.36 -15.25
N THR A 18 2.60 -3.38 -15.56
CA THR A 18 2.43 -3.86 -16.95
C THR A 18 1.71 -2.88 -17.87
N HIS A 19 1.06 -1.83 -17.35
CA HIS A 19 0.45 -0.79 -18.19
C HIS A 19 1.47 -0.09 -19.09
N TRP A 20 2.69 0.07 -18.59
CA TRP A 20 3.81 0.66 -19.32
C TRP A 20 4.37 -0.25 -20.42
N LEU A 21 4.09 -1.56 -20.38
CA LEU A 21 4.61 -2.54 -21.34
C LEU A 21 3.76 -2.71 -22.61
N ARG A 22 2.76 -1.85 -22.84
CA ARG A 22 1.91 -1.95 -24.04
C ARG A 22 2.70 -1.69 -25.33
N ASN A 23 2.25 -2.29 -26.43
CA ASN A 23 2.97 -2.31 -27.71
C ASN A 23 3.28 -0.90 -28.27
N ASN A 24 2.39 0.07 -28.07
CA ASN A 24 2.54 1.45 -28.58
C ASN A 24 3.18 2.42 -27.57
N MET A 25 3.80 1.91 -26.50
CA MET A 25 4.46 2.76 -25.50
C MET A 25 5.86 3.18 -25.95
N ILE A 26 6.19 4.45 -25.72
CA ILE A 26 7.53 4.98 -25.98
C ILE A 26 8.56 4.31 -25.05
N PRO A 27 9.79 4.03 -25.53
CA PRO A 27 10.79 3.26 -24.78
C PRO A 27 11.11 3.85 -23.41
N GLU A 28 11.17 5.18 -23.28
CA GLU A 28 11.53 5.88 -22.04
C GLU A 28 10.47 5.67 -20.95
N LEU A 29 9.20 5.48 -21.33
CA LEU A 29 8.12 5.19 -20.38
C LEU A 29 8.05 3.71 -20.01
N ARG A 30 8.65 2.81 -20.80
CA ARG A 30 8.69 1.37 -20.47
C ARG A 30 9.61 1.08 -19.29
N GLU A 31 10.61 1.94 -19.06
CA GLU A 31 11.49 1.84 -17.89
C GLU A 31 10.70 1.98 -16.57
N GLN A 32 9.56 2.71 -16.59
CA GLN A 32 8.65 2.84 -15.44
C GLN A 32 7.84 1.57 -15.15
N ALA A 33 7.92 0.53 -15.99
CA ALA A 33 7.26 -0.74 -15.72
C ALA A 33 7.91 -1.51 -14.56
N THR A 34 9.17 -1.19 -14.25
CA THR A 34 10.01 -1.92 -13.31
C THR A 34 10.52 -1.02 -12.21
N CYS A 35 10.59 -1.54 -10.99
CA CYS A 35 11.05 -0.81 -9.83
C CYS A 35 12.57 -0.59 -9.93
N ASN A 36 13.03 0.65 -9.77
CA ASN A 36 14.45 0.99 -9.84
C ASN A 36 15.29 0.38 -8.71
N GLU A 37 14.67 0.08 -7.57
CA GLU A 37 15.38 -0.44 -6.39
C GLU A 37 15.64 -1.95 -6.47
N CYS A 38 14.70 -2.73 -7.04
CA CYS A 38 14.77 -4.20 -7.00
C CYS A 38 14.49 -4.90 -8.34
N GLY A 39 14.15 -4.16 -9.40
CA GLY A 39 13.94 -4.68 -10.76
C GLY A 39 12.68 -5.51 -10.98
N LYS A 40 11.79 -5.64 -9.98
CA LYS A 40 10.48 -6.31 -10.14
C LYS A 40 9.48 -5.40 -10.85
N ILE A 41 8.36 -5.96 -11.31
CA ILE A 41 7.26 -5.18 -11.89
C ILE A 41 6.75 -4.19 -10.85
N ASP A 42 6.68 -2.92 -11.24
CA ASP A 42 6.34 -1.81 -10.36
C ASP A 42 4.83 -1.60 -10.26
N ASP A 43 4.12 -2.57 -9.69
CA ASP A 43 2.68 -2.51 -9.44
C ASP A 43 2.36 -2.23 -7.96
N PHE A 44 1.09 -1.96 -7.64
CA PHE A 44 0.70 -1.66 -6.26
C PHE A 44 0.96 -2.80 -5.27
N ARG A 45 0.90 -4.04 -5.72
CA ARG A 45 1.22 -5.18 -4.85
C ARG A 45 2.70 -5.12 -4.48
N HIS A 46 3.55 -4.89 -5.47
CA HIS A 46 4.96 -4.70 -5.28
C HIS A 46 5.24 -3.52 -4.35
N VAL A 47 4.83 -2.30 -4.75
CA VAL A 47 5.12 -1.05 -4.04
C VAL A 47 4.64 -1.06 -2.59
N LEU A 48 3.42 -1.56 -2.34
CA LEU A 48 2.82 -1.49 -1.00
C LEU A 48 3.24 -2.64 -0.09
N THR A 49 3.51 -3.84 -0.63
CA THR A 49 3.66 -5.05 0.21
C THR A 49 4.98 -5.81 0.06
N GLU A 50 5.66 -5.69 -1.08
CA GLU A 50 6.81 -6.56 -1.41
C GLU A 50 8.13 -5.80 -1.69
N CYS A 51 8.07 -4.49 -1.89
CA CYS A 51 9.23 -3.67 -2.21
C CYS A 51 10.19 -3.60 -1.02
N GLU A 52 11.50 -3.65 -1.32
CA GLU A 52 12.58 -3.55 -0.33
C GLU A 52 13.05 -2.11 -0.12
N SER A 53 12.32 -1.13 -0.65
CA SER A 53 12.70 0.27 -0.55
C SER A 53 12.75 0.73 0.92
N PRO A 54 13.76 1.53 1.31
CA PRO A 54 13.91 1.99 2.69
C PRO A 54 12.67 2.75 3.21
N GLY A 55 11.99 3.49 2.32
CA GLY A 55 10.78 4.24 2.64
C GLY A 55 9.61 3.35 3.03
N GLN A 56 9.36 2.29 2.25
CA GLN A 56 8.32 1.31 2.55
C GLN A 56 8.57 0.63 3.90
N ALA A 57 9.80 0.15 4.10
CA ALA A 57 10.17 -0.56 5.32
C ALA A 57 10.04 0.32 6.57
N LEU A 58 10.41 1.60 6.46
CA LEU A 58 10.26 2.57 7.55
C LEU A 58 8.79 2.81 7.90
N ILE A 59 7.93 3.05 6.91
CA ILE A 59 6.51 3.29 7.14
C ILE A 59 5.85 2.05 7.75
N CYS A 60 6.11 0.86 7.22
CA CYS A 60 5.60 -0.39 7.80
C CYS A 60 6.04 -0.58 9.26
N LYS A 61 7.30 -0.25 9.58
CA LYS A 61 7.81 -0.28 10.96
C LYS A 61 7.09 0.71 11.87
N LEU A 62 6.83 1.93 11.39
CA LEU A 62 6.11 2.95 12.15
C LEU A 62 4.64 2.57 12.40
N ALA A 63 3.95 2.06 11.38
CA ALA A 63 2.58 1.56 11.49
C ALA A 63 2.49 0.43 12.51
N LYS A 64 3.42 -0.54 12.45
CA LYS A 64 3.52 -1.63 13.43
C LYS A 64 3.77 -1.13 14.86
N LYS A 65 4.62 -0.11 15.02
CA LYS A 65 4.89 0.50 16.34
C LYS A 65 3.63 1.17 16.89
N LEU A 66 2.91 1.93 16.07
CA LEU A 66 1.67 2.60 16.43
C LEU A 66 0.58 1.60 16.84
N TRP A 67 0.46 0.48 16.11
CA TRP A 67 -0.46 -0.61 16.46
C TRP A 67 -0.11 -1.25 17.82
N LYS A 68 1.17 -1.52 18.07
CA LYS A 68 1.63 -2.08 19.35
C LYS A 68 1.38 -1.14 20.53
N MET A 69 1.54 0.17 20.35
CA MET A 69 1.30 1.16 21.40
C MET A 69 -0.17 1.21 21.85
N LYS A 70 -1.11 0.83 20.98
CA LYS A 70 -2.53 0.71 21.34
C LYS A 70 -2.79 -0.41 22.34
N GLY A 71 -1.93 -1.43 22.39
CA GLY A 71 -2.12 -2.61 23.24
C GLY A 71 -3.25 -3.53 22.76
N SER A 72 -3.56 -3.51 21.46
CA SER A 72 -4.60 -4.38 20.89
C SER A 72 -4.23 -5.87 21.04
N ARG A 73 -5.24 -6.72 21.22
CA ARG A 73 -5.09 -8.18 21.26
C ARG A 73 -4.89 -8.79 19.87
N ILE A 74 -5.15 -8.02 18.82
CA ILE A 74 -5.03 -8.46 17.43
C ILE A 74 -3.56 -8.41 17.02
N PHE A 75 -3.06 -9.54 16.54
CA PHE A 75 -1.69 -9.65 16.08
C PHE A 75 -1.47 -8.85 14.80
N TRP A 76 -0.34 -8.16 14.71
CA TRP A 76 0.08 -7.50 13.48
C TRP A 76 0.54 -8.55 12.46
N SER A 77 -0.29 -8.84 11.45
CA SER A 77 0.08 -9.67 10.30
C SER A 77 0.81 -8.85 9.23
N PHE A 78 1.58 -9.53 8.37
CA PHE A 78 2.01 -8.92 7.11
C PHE A 78 0.76 -8.69 6.26
N MET A 79 0.56 -7.45 5.82
CA MET A 79 -0.63 -7.07 5.07
C MET A 79 -0.47 -7.45 3.61
N THR A 80 -1.44 -8.18 3.10
CA THR A 80 -1.62 -8.36 1.66
C THR A 80 -2.20 -7.09 1.05
N LEU A 81 -2.12 -6.95 -0.28
CA LEU A 81 -2.79 -5.84 -0.98
C LEU A 81 -4.31 -5.82 -0.67
N GLY A 82 -4.93 -7.00 -0.55
CA GLY A 82 -6.34 -7.13 -0.17
C GLY A 82 -6.65 -6.57 1.22
N ASP A 83 -5.77 -6.78 2.20
CA ASP A 83 -5.93 -6.23 3.56
C ASP A 83 -5.85 -4.70 3.56
N ILE A 84 -5.01 -4.13 2.70
CA ILE A 84 -4.86 -2.69 2.55
C ILE A 84 -6.09 -2.08 1.88
N LEU A 85 -6.55 -2.66 0.77
CA LEU A 85 -7.74 -2.17 0.06
C LEU A 85 -9.03 -2.38 0.88
N GLY A 86 -9.07 -3.45 1.67
CA GLY A 86 -10.17 -3.79 2.56
C GLY A 86 -10.10 -3.17 3.95
N CYS A 87 -9.16 -2.25 4.24
CA CYS A 87 -8.90 -1.81 5.61
C CYS A 87 -10.12 -1.13 6.28
N GLY A 88 -11.01 -0.51 5.51
CA GLY A 88 -12.28 0.07 6.00
C GLY A 88 -13.34 -0.96 6.40
N LEU A 89 -13.17 -2.24 6.02
CA LEU A 89 -14.07 -3.33 6.36
C LEU A 89 -13.74 -3.99 7.70
N ALA A 90 -12.69 -3.54 8.41
CA ALA A 90 -12.25 -4.09 9.69
C ALA A 90 -13.37 -4.15 10.76
N LYS A 91 -14.35 -3.24 10.70
CA LYS A 91 -15.53 -3.25 11.58
C LYS A 91 -16.42 -4.48 11.38
N ALA A 92 -16.50 -5.00 10.15
CA ALA A 92 -17.27 -6.21 9.84
C ALA A 92 -16.61 -7.49 10.37
N SER A 93 -15.34 -7.41 10.78
CA SER A 93 -14.54 -8.53 11.29
C SER A 93 -14.70 -8.79 12.79
N GLY A 94 -15.59 -8.06 13.49
CA GLY A 94 -15.80 -8.18 14.94
C GLY A 94 -14.76 -7.45 15.79
N ILE A 95 -13.96 -6.57 15.19
CA ILE A 95 -12.99 -5.72 15.89
C ILE A 95 -13.73 -4.61 16.63
N GLN A 96 -13.28 -4.23 17.84
CA GLN A 96 -13.89 -3.12 18.58
C GLN A 96 -13.85 -1.83 17.75
N ILE A 97 -14.86 -0.98 17.86
CA ILE A 97 -15.01 0.24 17.03
C ILE A 97 -13.72 1.09 17.05
N GLY A 98 -13.14 1.30 18.24
CA GLY A 98 -11.92 2.11 18.40
C GLY A 98 -10.66 1.47 17.82
N GLU A 99 -10.56 0.15 17.80
CA GLU A 99 -9.45 -0.58 17.17
C GLU A 99 -9.60 -0.61 15.65
N SER A 100 -10.83 -0.77 15.16
CA SER A 100 -11.15 -0.76 13.73
C SER A 100 -10.82 0.60 13.09
N CYS A 101 -11.20 1.70 13.75
CA CYS A 101 -10.90 3.04 13.26
C CYS A 101 -9.39 3.31 13.23
N LEU A 102 -8.66 2.87 14.27
CA LEU A 102 -7.20 3.02 14.29
C LEU A 102 -6.53 2.18 13.20
N TRP A 103 -7.02 0.97 12.97
CA TRP A 103 -6.55 0.09 11.90
C TRP A 103 -6.76 0.75 10.54
N GLU A 104 -8.01 1.12 10.23
CA GLU A 104 -8.38 1.78 8.98
C GLU A 104 -7.52 3.02 8.72
N PHE A 105 -7.40 3.91 9.71
CA PHE A 105 -6.57 5.10 9.61
C PHE A 105 -5.10 4.76 9.40
N SER A 106 -4.52 3.89 10.25
CA SER A 106 -3.10 3.58 10.19
C SER A 106 -2.71 2.91 8.87
N ILE A 107 -3.54 1.99 8.37
CA ILE A 107 -3.23 1.25 7.14
C ILE A 107 -3.40 2.13 5.92
N SER A 108 -4.52 2.85 5.82
CA SER A 108 -4.83 3.70 4.67
C SER A 108 -3.81 4.84 4.51
N GLU A 109 -3.47 5.54 5.61
CA GLU A 109 -2.48 6.62 5.59
C GLU A 109 -1.07 6.08 5.29
N SER A 110 -0.70 4.93 5.86
CA SER A 110 0.60 4.30 5.57
C SER A 110 0.73 3.94 4.08
N ALA A 111 -0.30 3.32 3.50
CA ALA A 111 -0.29 2.96 2.08
C ALA A 111 -0.19 4.19 1.18
N TYR A 112 -0.92 5.27 1.51
CA TYR A 112 -0.84 6.52 0.77
C TYR A 112 0.54 7.17 0.89
N LEU A 113 1.15 7.18 2.08
CA LEU A 113 2.50 7.71 2.29
C LEU A 113 3.56 6.90 1.53
N ILE A 114 3.47 5.56 1.53
CA ILE A 114 4.36 4.69 0.76
C ILE A 114 4.29 5.05 -0.72
N TRP A 115 3.07 5.16 -1.26
CA TRP A 115 2.85 5.56 -2.64
C TRP A 115 3.41 6.95 -2.95
N LYS A 116 3.25 7.91 -2.03
CA LYS A 116 3.76 9.27 -2.23
C LYS A 116 5.29 9.32 -2.26
N LEU A 117 5.96 8.60 -1.37
CA LEU A 117 7.42 8.49 -1.38
C LEU A 117 7.94 7.73 -2.60
N HIS A 118 7.16 6.79 -3.13
CA HIS A 118 7.52 6.06 -4.35
C HIS A 118 7.46 6.95 -5.60
N CYS A 119 6.52 7.91 -5.64
CA CYS A 119 6.37 8.85 -6.76
C CYS A 119 7.28 10.09 -6.68
N GLU A 120 8.06 10.27 -5.62
CA GLU A 120 9.04 11.36 -5.44
C GLU A 120 10.41 10.96 -5.97
#